data_AF-A0A955JR90-F1
#
_entry.id   AF-A0A955JR90-F1
#
_cell.length_a   1.000
_cell.length_b   1.000
_cell.length_c   1.000
_cell.angle_alpha   90.00
_cell.angle_beta   90.00
_cell.angle_gamma   90.00
#
_symmetry.space_group_name_H-M   'P 1'
#
loop_
_entity.id
_entity.type
_entity.pdbx_description
1 polymer ?
#
loop_
_entity_poly.entity_id
_entity_poly.type
_entity_poly.pdbx_seq_one_letter_code
_entity_poly.pdbx_strand_id
1 'polypeptide(L)'
;MANPAFSTRYKGRDGRLWIDVTEAKALAAEDSGLVQNVIAASVTVTLPATGTQGAYTIRDGGVAVSSGPDGAIVSAARPTVDPNGSDTVAGLNVEGTEADGKYLRVAAATASEGDEITIINGPTNGGFIAGPVRGDWEREG
;
A
#
# COMPACT_ATOMS: atom_id res chain seq x y z
N MET A 1 -20.29 -14.01 3.40
CA MET A 1 -19.31 -14.78 2.60
C MET A 1 -17.93 -14.35 3.08
N ALA A 2 -17.05 -15.25 3.49
CA ALA A 2 -15.70 -14.88 3.90
C ALA A 2 -14.92 -14.38 2.67
N ASN A 3 -14.32 -13.19 2.76
CA ASN A 3 -13.45 -12.67 1.71
C ASN A 3 -12.25 -13.65 1.57
N PRO A 4 -12.00 -14.28 0.40
CA PRO A 4 -10.93 -15.25 0.21
C PRO A 4 -9.52 -14.68 0.51
N ALA A 5 -9.36 -13.36 0.62
CA ALA A 5 -8.14 -12.72 1.11
C ALA A 5 -7.82 -13.01 2.59
N PHE A 6 -8.77 -13.51 3.40
CA PHE A 6 -8.49 -13.83 4.81
C PHE A 6 -7.68 -15.12 5.02
N SER A 7 -7.81 -16.12 4.12
CA SER A 7 -7.14 -17.41 4.26
C SER A 7 -5.66 -17.40 3.88
N THR A 8 -5.15 -16.30 3.32
CA THR A 8 -3.76 -16.14 2.87
C THR A 8 -2.92 -15.27 3.80
N ARG A 9 -3.47 -14.84 4.94
CA ARG A 9 -2.75 -14.03 5.94
C ARG A 9 -1.64 -14.84 6.60
N TYR A 10 -0.51 -14.19 6.80
CA TYR A 10 0.60 -14.78 7.57
C TYR A 10 1.22 -13.73 8.50
N LYS A 11 2.00 -14.20 9.47
CA LYS A 11 2.74 -13.33 10.38
C LYS A 11 4.06 -12.93 9.73
N GLY A 12 4.24 -11.64 9.47
CA GLY A 12 5.46 -11.08 8.94
C GLY A 12 6.62 -11.13 9.94
N ARG A 13 7.83 -10.82 9.45
CA ARG A 13 9.06 -10.82 10.27
C ARG A 13 9.04 -9.81 11.40
N ASP A 14 8.25 -8.74 11.24
CA ASP A 14 8.03 -7.69 12.24
C ASP A 14 6.88 -8.01 13.20
N GLY A 15 6.26 -9.18 13.07
CA GLY A 15 5.16 -9.64 13.91
C GLY A 15 3.77 -9.13 13.53
N ARG A 16 3.64 -8.25 12.52
CA ARG A 16 2.35 -7.80 11.98
C ARG A 16 1.72 -8.89 11.10
N LEU A 17 0.41 -8.82 10.89
CA LEU A 17 -0.28 -9.70 9.94
C LEU A 17 -0.20 -9.11 8.54
N TRP A 18 0.30 -9.90 7.61
CA TRP A 18 0.57 -9.53 6.22
C TRP A 18 -0.33 -10.33 5.29
N ILE A 19 -0.64 -9.77 4.13
CA ILE A 19 -1.22 -10.45 2.97
C ILE A 19 -0.34 -10.12 1.77
N ASP A 20 0.03 -11.13 1.01
CA ASP A 20 0.72 -10.93 -0.26
C ASP A 20 -0.26 -10.44 -1.33
N VAL A 21 0.15 -9.39 -2.06
CA VAL A 21 -0.63 -8.80 -3.14
C VAL A 21 0.15 -8.95 -4.44
N THR A 22 -0.39 -9.75 -5.35
CA THR A 22 0.23 -10.10 -6.64
C THR A 22 -0.42 -9.43 -7.84
N GLU A 23 -1.57 -8.80 -7.65
CA GLU A 23 -2.35 -8.13 -8.68
C GLU A 23 -3.06 -6.89 -8.11
N ALA A 24 -3.65 -6.08 -8.98
CA ALA A 24 -4.35 -4.88 -8.54
C ALA A 24 -5.46 -5.21 -7.54
N LYS A 25 -5.52 -4.46 -6.44
CA LYS A 25 -6.44 -4.74 -5.32
C LYS A 25 -7.10 -3.46 -4.84
N ALA A 26 -8.42 -3.45 -4.74
CA ALA A 26 -9.16 -2.47 -3.96
C ALA A 26 -9.26 -2.96 -2.51
N LEU A 27 -8.84 -2.13 -1.55
CA LEU A 27 -8.91 -2.46 -0.14
C LEU A 27 -10.35 -2.33 0.36
N ALA A 28 -10.69 -3.20 1.33
CA ALA A 28 -11.96 -3.15 2.04
C ALA A 28 -11.73 -2.89 3.54
N ALA A 29 -12.80 -2.63 4.29
CA ALA A 29 -12.73 -2.38 5.73
C ALA A 29 -11.96 -3.47 6.48
N GLU A 30 -12.08 -4.72 6.03
CA GLU A 30 -11.47 -5.88 6.65
C GLU A 30 -9.95 -6.02 6.41
N ASP A 31 -9.40 -5.22 5.49
CA ASP A 31 -7.95 -5.11 5.26
C ASP A 31 -7.28 -4.13 6.24
N SER A 32 -8.08 -3.37 7.00
CA SER A 32 -7.57 -2.46 8.02
C SER A 32 -6.76 -3.21 9.08
N GLY A 33 -5.58 -2.68 9.40
CA GLY A 33 -4.62 -3.26 10.35
C GLY A 33 -3.75 -4.38 9.77
N LEU A 34 -3.88 -4.69 8.48
CA LEU A 34 -3.02 -5.63 7.77
C LEU A 34 -2.02 -4.90 6.89
N VAL A 35 -0.84 -5.48 6.75
CA VAL A 35 0.15 -5.06 5.78
C VAL A 35 -0.17 -5.68 4.43
N GLN A 36 -0.43 -4.85 3.45
CA GLN A 36 -0.54 -5.25 2.04
C GLN A 36 0.89 -5.34 1.49
N ASN A 37 1.45 -6.55 1.53
CA ASN A 37 2.82 -6.82 1.10
C ASN A 37 2.83 -7.07 -0.42
N VAL A 38 3.20 -6.06 -1.20
CA VAL A 38 3.11 -6.13 -2.66
C VAL A 38 4.33 -6.86 -3.22
N ILE A 39 4.11 -8.04 -3.81
CA ILE A 39 5.17 -8.95 -4.24
C ILE A 39 5.26 -9.16 -5.77
N ALA A 40 4.55 -8.32 -6.53
CA ALA A 40 4.59 -8.29 -7.98
C ALA A 40 4.80 -6.86 -8.48
N ALA A 41 5.43 -6.72 -9.64
CA ALA A 41 5.77 -5.42 -10.21
C ALA A 41 4.50 -4.65 -10.63
N SER A 42 4.54 -3.32 -10.47
CA SER A 42 3.53 -2.40 -11.01
C SER A 42 2.10 -2.69 -10.55
N VAL A 43 1.94 -3.23 -9.34
CA VAL A 43 0.64 -3.45 -8.71
C VAL A 43 0.11 -2.14 -8.15
N THR A 44 -1.16 -1.87 -8.48
CA THR A 44 -1.93 -0.77 -7.89
C THR A 44 -2.80 -1.27 -6.75
N VAL A 45 -2.66 -0.64 -5.58
CA VAL A 45 -3.52 -0.83 -4.42
C VAL A 45 -4.41 0.40 -4.28
N THR A 46 -5.70 0.21 -4.55
CA THR A 46 -6.69 1.30 -4.44
C THR A 46 -7.21 1.35 -3.01
N LEU A 47 -7.12 2.53 -2.39
CA LEU A 47 -7.68 2.80 -1.08
C LEU A 47 -9.21 2.62 -1.10
N PRO A 48 -9.83 2.31 0.04
CA PRO A 48 -11.27 2.22 0.09
C PRO A 48 -11.89 3.62 0.02
N ALA A 49 -13.13 3.70 -0.46
CA ALA A 49 -13.86 4.97 -0.52
C ALA A 49 -14.02 5.62 0.86
N THR A 50 -14.06 6.96 0.86
CA THR A 50 -14.44 7.78 2.02
C THR A 50 -15.62 7.16 2.79
N GLY A 51 -15.50 7.12 4.12
CA GLY A 51 -16.48 6.48 5.01
C GLY A 51 -16.13 5.05 5.39
N THR A 52 -15.27 4.37 4.62
CA THR A 52 -14.68 3.08 5.00
C THR A 52 -13.44 3.32 5.86
N GLN A 53 -13.68 3.58 7.14
CA GLN A 53 -12.64 3.97 8.10
C GLN A 53 -11.71 2.80 8.44
N GLY A 54 -10.42 3.08 8.52
CA GLY A 54 -9.41 2.07 8.83
C GLY A 54 -7.98 2.60 8.68
N ALA A 55 -7.01 1.77 9.06
CA ALA A 55 -5.59 2.00 8.87
C ALA A 55 -5.04 0.99 7.87
N TYR A 56 -4.57 1.49 6.72
CA TYR A 56 -4.17 0.67 5.59
C TYR A 56 -2.67 0.84 5.37
N THR A 57 -1.91 -0.23 5.56
CA THR A 57 -0.46 -0.22 5.35
C THR A 57 -0.15 -0.88 4.02
N ILE A 58 0.57 -0.18 3.15
CA ILE A 58 1.06 -0.69 1.88
C ILE A 58 2.58 -0.75 1.96
N ARG A 59 3.15 -1.91 1.62
CA ARG A 59 4.56 -2.22 1.70
C ARG A 59 5.07 -2.76 0.36
N ASP A 60 6.23 -2.30 -0.07
CA ASP A 60 7.01 -2.97 -1.12
C ASP A 60 7.60 -4.27 -0.55
N GLY A 61 7.05 -5.40 -0.98
CA GLY A 61 7.51 -6.74 -0.61
C GLY A 61 8.60 -7.30 -1.53
N GLY A 62 8.96 -6.56 -2.59
CA GLY A 62 9.84 -7.02 -3.66
C GLY A 62 9.19 -8.03 -4.60
N VAL A 63 9.58 -7.99 -5.88
CA VAL A 63 9.11 -8.94 -6.89
C VAL A 63 9.69 -10.32 -6.58
N ALA A 64 8.81 -11.28 -6.30
CA ALA A 64 9.22 -12.64 -5.95
C ALA A 64 9.99 -13.31 -7.11
N VAL A 65 11.06 -14.03 -6.77
CA VAL A 65 11.74 -14.93 -7.71
C VAL A 65 10.84 -16.15 -7.97
N SER A 66 10.63 -16.51 -9.24
CA SER A 66 9.79 -17.66 -9.62
C SER A 66 10.40 -19.02 -9.24
N SER A 67 11.72 -19.09 -9.10
CA SER A 67 12.46 -20.27 -8.66
C SER A 67 13.66 -19.86 -7.80
N GLY A 68 13.49 -19.88 -6.48
CA GLY A 68 14.52 -19.50 -5.52
C GLY A 68 14.13 -19.85 -4.08
N PRO A 69 15.00 -19.57 -3.09
CA PRO A 69 14.65 -19.69 -1.68
C PRO A 69 13.44 -18.82 -1.32
N ASP A 70 12.69 -19.24 -0.30
CA ASP A 70 11.55 -18.46 0.20
C ASP A 70 11.99 -17.04 0.60
N GLY A 71 11.26 -16.05 0.10
CA GLY A 71 11.56 -14.63 0.30
C GLY A 71 12.68 -14.07 -0.58
N ALA A 72 13.18 -14.82 -1.57
CA ALA A 72 14.09 -14.28 -2.56
C ALA A 72 13.35 -13.32 -3.52
N ILE A 73 13.94 -12.16 -3.77
CA ILE A 73 13.39 -11.11 -4.64
C ILE A 73 14.32 -10.82 -5.83
N VAL A 74 13.75 -10.47 -6.98
CA VAL A 74 14.51 -10.04 -8.18
C VAL A 74 14.69 -8.52 -8.26
N SER A 75 13.76 -7.77 -7.69
CA SER A 75 13.75 -6.30 -7.71
C SER A 75 12.75 -5.75 -6.69
N ALA A 76 12.75 -4.45 -6.44
CA ALA A 76 11.63 -3.77 -5.78
C ALA A 76 10.34 -3.91 -6.61
N ALA A 77 9.19 -4.05 -5.94
CA ALA A 77 7.88 -4.21 -6.57
C ALA A 77 7.28 -2.87 -7.04
N ARG A 78 7.62 -1.79 -6.33
CA ARG A 78 7.19 -0.41 -6.59
C ARG A 78 5.67 -0.27 -6.62
N PRO A 79 4.99 -0.52 -5.49
CA PRO A 79 3.55 -0.40 -5.43
C PRO A 79 3.08 1.02 -5.76
N THR A 80 1.95 1.10 -6.45
CA THR A 80 1.18 2.34 -6.62
C THR A 80 0.01 2.30 -5.66
N VAL A 81 -0.22 3.40 -4.93
CA VAL A 81 -1.34 3.58 -4.02
C VAL A 81 -2.26 4.63 -4.60
N ASP A 82 -3.46 4.22 -4.95
CA ASP A 82 -4.43 5.04 -5.67
C ASP A 82 -5.59 5.43 -4.73
N PRO A 83 -5.96 6.72 -4.60
CA PRO A 83 -7.19 7.08 -3.91
C PRO A 83 -8.44 6.51 -4.62
N ASN A 84 -9.54 6.37 -3.88
CA ASN A 84 -10.79 5.92 -4.48
C ASN A 84 -11.48 7.07 -5.23
N GLY A 85 -11.53 7.00 -6.55
CA GLY A 85 -12.25 7.98 -7.36
C GLY A 85 -11.70 9.40 -7.17
N SER A 86 -12.53 10.31 -6.66
CA SER A 86 -12.14 11.70 -6.38
C SER A 86 -11.63 11.93 -4.96
N ASP A 87 -11.37 10.88 -4.18
CA ASP A 87 -10.77 11.03 -2.85
C ASP A 87 -9.35 11.61 -2.96
N THR A 88 -8.88 12.24 -1.89
CA THR A 88 -7.50 12.72 -1.76
C THR A 88 -6.70 11.82 -0.82
N VAL A 89 -5.38 11.88 -0.94
CA VAL A 89 -4.46 11.36 0.08
C VAL A 89 -3.64 12.51 0.62
N ALA A 90 -3.80 12.79 1.91
CA ALA A 90 -3.12 13.85 2.63
C ALA A 90 -1.73 13.44 3.15
N GLY A 91 -0.83 14.42 3.27
CA GLY A 91 0.53 14.22 3.79
C GLY A 91 1.64 14.01 2.75
N LEU A 92 2.81 13.57 3.25
CA LEU A 92 4.12 13.57 2.57
C LEU A 92 4.75 14.97 2.42
N ASN A 93 5.11 15.58 3.56
CA ASN A 93 5.95 16.78 3.74
C ASN A 93 5.75 18.01 2.84
N VAL A 94 4.64 18.14 2.11
CA VAL A 94 4.27 19.37 1.40
C VAL A 94 2.77 19.62 1.58
N GLU A 95 2.43 20.40 2.61
CA GLU A 95 1.07 20.87 2.87
C GLU A 95 0.51 21.56 1.62
N GLY A 96 -0.72 21.19 1.22
CA GLY A 96 -1.39 21.75 0.04
C GLY A 96 -1.10 21.08 -1.31
N THR A 97 -0.40 19.93 -1.33
CA THR A 97 -0.18 19.13 -2.57
C THR A 97 -1.19 17.99 -2.76
N GLU A 98 -2.21 17.95 -1.90
CA GLU A 98 -3.27 16.96 -1.90
C GLU A 98 -4.23 17.28 -3.05
N ALA A 99 -4.40 16.34 -3.97
CA ALA A 99 -5.26 16.52 -5.12
C ALA A 99 -6.03 15.23 -5.40
N ASP A 100 -7.29 15.41 -5.82
CA ASP A 100 -8.22 14.33 -6.13
C ASP A 100 -7.63 13.42 -7.21
N GLY A 101 -7.74 12.11 -7.01
CA GLY A 101 -7.32 11.12 -8.00
C GLY A 101 -5.80 11.03 -8.22
N LYS A 102 -4.98 11.73 -7.43
CA LYS A 102 -3.52 11.65 -7.53
C LYS A 102 -2.99 10.47 -6.73
N TYR A 103 -2.41 9.50 -7.42
CA TYR A 103 -1.77 8.35 -6.79
C TYR A 103 -0.44 8.71 -6.13
N LEU A 104 -0.01 7.87 -5.19
CA LEU A 104 1.33 7.80 -4.62
C LEU A 104 2.04 6.57 -5.17
N ARG A 105 3.35 6.62 -5.36
CA ARG A 105 4.14 5.44 -5.71
C ARG A 105 5.54 5.53 -5.15
N VAL A 106 6.19 4.38 -4.97
CA VAL A 106 7.61 4.36 -4.59
C VAL A 106 8.46 4.95 -5.72
N ALA A 107 9.32 5.90 -5.36
CA ALA A 107 10.19 6.61 -6.31
C ALA A 107 11.15 5.62 -6.99
N ALA A 108 11.24 5.64 -8.32
CA ALA A 108 12.03 4.66 -9.07
C ALA A 108 13.52 4.66 -8.69
N ALA A 109 14.05 5.84 -8.37
CA ALA A 109 15.47 6.03 -8.10
C ALA A 109 15.93 5.43 -6.77
N THR A 110 15.03 5.29 -5.80
CA THR A 110 15.34 4.85 -4.43
C THR A 110 14.55 3.63 -3.97
N ALA A 111 13.73 3.07 -4.86
CA ALA A 111 12.86 1.92 -4.59
C ALA A 111 13.62 0.75 -3.97
N SER A 112 13.13 0.30 -2.82
CA SER A 112 13.72 -0.79 -2.06
C SER A 112 12.66 -1.68 -1.41
N GLU A 113 13.02 -2.95 -1.18
CA GLU A 113 12.17 -3.84 -0.39
C GLU A 113 11.99 -3.24 1.00
N GLY A 114 10.73 -3.06 1.37
CA GLY A 114 10.32 -2.59 2.67
C GLY A 114 10.06 -1.10 2.80
N ASP A 115 10.12 -0.38 1.70
CA ASP A 115 9.44 0.90 1.57
C ASP A 115 7.96 0.73 1.92
N GLU A 116 7.43 1.64 2.72
CA GLU A 116 6.15 1.44 3.38
C GLU A 116 5.50 2.78 3.76
N ILE A 117 4.19 2.85 3.54
CA ILE A 117 3.34 3.91 4.05
C ILE A 117 2.12 3.32 4.76
N THR A 118 1.62 4.03 5.76
CA THR A 118 0.33 3.75 6.37
C THR A 118 -0.59 4.94 6.15
N ILE A 119 -1.82 4.66 5.73
CA ILE A 119 -2.83 5.68 5.46
C ILE A 119 -4.02 5.41 6.38
N ILE A 120 -4.41 6.43 7.14
CA ILE A 120 -5.67 6.41 7.91
C ILE A 120 -6.75 7.01 7.03
N ASN A 121 -7.74 6.20 6.68
CA ASN A 121 -8.89 6.66 5.91
C ASN A 121 -9.97 7.19 6.85
N GLY A 122 -10.40 8.43 6.61
CA GLY A 122 -11.35 9.12 7.48
C GLY A 122 -12.79 9.07 6.95
N PRO A 123 -13.72 9.72 7.67
CA PRO A 123 -15.10 9.90 7.20
C PRO A 123 -15.23 11.00 6.14
N THR A 124 -14.20 11.80 5.86
CA THR A 124 -14.28 12.97 4.98
C THR A 124 -13.05 13.05 4.08
N ASN A 125 -13.28 13.18 2.76
CA ASN A 125 -12.28 13.48 1.72
C ASN A 125 -11.04 12.57 1.75
N GLY A 126 -11.24 11.26 1.76
CA GLY A 126 -10.16 10.27 1.65
C GLY A 126 -9.33 10.10 2.92
N GLY A 127 -8.04 9.82 2.74
CA GLY A 127 -7.14 9.39 3.81
C GLY A 127 -5.93 10.30 4.00
N PHE A 128 -5.23 10.14 5.11
CA PHE A 128 -3.98 10.85 5.37
C PHE A 128 -2.87 9.85 5.72
N ILE A 129 -1.65 10.14 5.27
CA ILE A 129 -0.46 9.38 5.65
C ILE A 129 -0.23 9.55 7.15
N ALA A 130 -0.18 8.44 7.86
CA ALA A 130 -0.02 8.39 9.29
C ALA A 130 1.26 7.64 9.68
N GLY A 131 1.96 8.18 10.68
CA GLY A 131 3.18 7.57 11.19
C GLY A 131 4.39 7.75 10.27
N PRO A 132 5.47 6.99 10.52
CA PRO A 132 6.71 7.12 9.75
C PRO A 132 6.53 6.55 8.34
N VAL A 133 6.96 7.31 7.34
CA VAL A 133 7.14 6.85 5.96
C VAL A 133 8.50 6.18 5.86
N ARG A 134 8.56 4.98 5.25
CA ARG A 134 9.80 4.29 4.90
C ARG A 134 9.97 4.33 3.38
N GLY A 135 11.18 4.68 2.95
CA GLY A 135 11.48 4.91 1.54
C GLY A 135 10.98 6.27 1.04
N ASP A 136 11.32 6.59 -0.21
CA ASP A 136 10.81 7.79 -0.86
C ASP A 136 9.58 7.45 -1.69
N TRP A 137 8.53 8.23 -1.47
CA TRP A 137 7.29 8.14 -2.22
C TRP A 137 7.10 9.42 -3.00
N GLU A 138 6.63 9.28 -4.23
CA GLU A 138 6.32 10.40 -5.10
C GLU A 138 4.83 10.41 -5.41
N ARG A 139 4.28 11.61 -5.47
CA ARG A 139 2.90 11.84 -5.92
C ARG A 139 2.90 11.97 -7.44
N GLU A 140 1.82 11.54 -8.09
CA GLU A 140 1.61 11.85 -9.51
C GLU A 140 1.70 13.36 -9.74
N GLY A 141 2.49 13.76 -10.73
CA GLY A 141 2.67 15.16 -11.15
C GLY A 141 1.55 15.73 -12.00
#